data_AF-A0A3D8YTU4-F1
#
_entry.id   AF-A0A3D8YTU4-F1
#
_cell.length_a   1.000
_cell.length_b   1.000
_cell.length_c   1.000
_cell.angle_alpha   90.00
_cell.angle_beta   90.00
_cell.angle_gamma   90.00
#
_symmetry.space_group_name_H-M   'P 1'
#
loop_
_entity.id
_entity.type
_entity.pdbx_description
1 polymer ?
#
loop_
_entity_poly.entity_id
_entity_poly.type
_entity_poly.pdbx_seq_one_letter_code
_entity_poly.pdbx_strand_id
1 'polypeptide(L)'
;MDKLEIVTWPFQDKILNKISNNELFLNYPVIYILNGSKEAYIGETVYFKKRMKSHVKNKDRKNLQYMHLIKHEKFNRSATFHLETKLINYF
;
A
#
# COMPACT_ATOMS: atom_id res chain seq x y z
N MET A 1 2.17 16.03 16.09
CA MET A 1 0.90 15.30 16.24
C MET A 1 0.96 14.17 15.25
N ASP A 2 1.34 12.99 15.71
CA ASP A 2 1.61 11.80 14.92
C ASP A 2 0.24 11.32 14.40
N LYS A 3 -0.08 11.70 13.16
CA LYS A 3 -1.36 11.34 12.55
C LYS A 3 -1.15 10.16 11.61
N LEU A 4 -2.06 9.21 11.73
CA LEU A 4 -2.23 8.18 10.72
C LEU A 4 -2.73 8.85 9.45
N GLU A 5 -2.03 8.64 8.34
CA GLU A 5 -2.40 9.17 7.04
C GLU A 5 -2.71 8.03 6.08
N ILE A 6 -3.77 8.23 5.29
CA ILE A 6 -4.14 7.32 4.20
C ILE A 6 -4.08 8.11 2.90
N VAL A 7 -3.21 7.67 1.99
CA VAL A 7 -3.05 8.28 0.67
C VAL A 7 -3.57 7.32 -0.39
N THR A 8 -4.43 7.81 -1.28
CA THR A 8 -5.15 6.98 -2.24
C THR A 8 -4.81 7.38 -3.66
N TRP A 9 -4.60 6.38 -4.53
CA TRP A 9 -4.41 6.57 -5.95
C TRP A 9 -5.16 5.53 -6.78
N PRO A 10 -5.48 5.83 -8.06
CA PRO A 10 -5.88 4.81 -9.01
C PRO A 10 -4.79 3.76 -9.19
N PHE A 11 -5.17 2.48 -9.23
CA PHE A 11 -4.27 1.35 -9.42
C PHE A 11 -3.78 1.26 -10.89
N GLN A 12 -2.87 2.16 -11.26
CA GLN A 12 -2.39 2.34 -12.64
C GLN A 12 -0.90 2.65 -12.69
N ASP A 13 -0.17 2.05 -13.64
CA ASP A 13 1.29 2.22 -13.76
C ASP A 13 1.69 3.68 -14.01
N LYS A 14 0.91 4.41 -14.81
CA LYS A 14 1.14 5.84 -15.10
C LYS A 14 1.17 6.70 -13.83
N ILE A 15 0.38 6.35 -12.81
CA ILE A 15 0.33 7.09 -11.55
C ILE A 15 1.58 6.77 -10.72
N LEU A 16 1.98 5.50 -10.66
CA LEU A 16 3.20 5.09 -9.95
C LEU A 16 4.45 5.81 -10.46
N ASN A 17 4.55 6.05 -11.77
CA ASN A 17 5.69 6.76 -12.34
C ASN A 17 5.71 8.25 -11.99
N LYS A 18 4.55 8.85 -11.64
CA LYS A 18 4.44 10.24 -11.19
C LYS A 18 4.72 10.44 -9.70
N ILE A 19 4.61 9.38 -8.88
CA ILE A 19 4.95 9.47 -7.45
C ILE A 19 6.47 9.71 -7.33
N SER A 20 6.85 10.82 -6.70
CA SER A 20 8.27 11.18 -6.51
C SER A 20 8.99 10.13 -5.68
N ASN A 21 10.21 9.74 -6.09
CA ASN A 21 11.01 8.79 -5.31
C ASN A 21 11.48 9.35 -3.97
N ASN A 22 11.39 10.67 -3.77
CA ASN A 22 11.87 11.36 -2.57
C ASN A 22 10.81 11.46 -1.46
N GLU A 23 9.64 10.84 -1.63
CA GLU A 23 8.64 10.85 -0.57
C GLU A 23 9.08 9.99 0.62
N LEU A 24 9.00 10.59 1.82
CA LEU A 24 9.48 10.10 3.12
C LEU A 24 8.99 8.69 3.51
N PHE A 25 7.94 8.18 2.86
CA PHE A 25 7.29 6.92 3.23
C PHE A 25 7.32 5.84 2.14
N LEU A 26 8.07 6.05 1.05
CA LEU A 26 8.20 5.03 0.00
C LEU A 26 9.21 3.92 0.31
N ASN A 27 10.22 4.25 1.13
CA ASN A 27 11.28 3.35 1.59
C ASN A 27 11.21 3.19 3.13
N TYR A 28 10.01 2.99 3.65
CA TYR A 28 9.70 2.97 5.07
C TYR A 28 8.63 1.89 5.34
N PRO A 29 8.58 1.27 6.54
CA PRO A 29 7.56 0.28 6.87
C PRO A 29 6.15 0.88 6.78
N VAL A 30 5.34 0.35 5.86
CA VAL A 30 3.97 0.81 5.62
C VAL A 30 3.03 -0.35 5.36
N ILE A 31 1.73 -0.09 5.48
CA ILE A 31 0.66 -1.02 5.09
C ILE A 31 0.02 -0.46 3.83
N TYR A 32 -0.42 -1.34 2.94
CA TYR A 32 -1.20 -0.95 1.79
C TYR A 32 -2.44 -1.82 1.61
N ILE A 33 -3.46 -1.23 1.01
CA ILE A 33 -4.67 -1.91 0.61
C ILE A 33 -4.85 -1.67 -0.88
N LEU A 34 -5.05 -2.74 -1.64
CA LEU A 34 -5.50 -2.67 -3.02
C LEU A 34 -6.95 -3.14 -3.05
N ASN A 35 -7.83 -2.45 -3.73
CA ASN A 35 -9.22 -2.89 -3.83
C ASN A 35 -9.83 -2.58 -5.20
N GLY A 36 -10.77 -3.43 -5.57
CA GLY A 36 -11.70 -3.25 -6.66
C GLY A 36 -13.14 -3.29 -6.14
N SER A 37 -14.08 -3.55 -7.04
CA SER A 37 -15.50 -3.68 -6.68
C SER A 37 -15.86 -4.99 -5.97
N LYS A 38 -15.04 -6.04 -6.14
CA LYS A 38 -15.33 -7.41 -5.65
C LYS A 38 -14.18 -8.08 -4.91
N GLU A 39 -13.03 -7.42 -4.81
CA GLU A 39 -11.84 -7.97 -4.17
C GLU A 39 -11.06 -6.88 -3.45
N ALA A 40 -10.41 -7.27 -2.35
CA ALA A 40 -9.46 -6.45 -1.64
C ALA A 40 -8.23 -7.30 -1.29
N TYR A 41 -7.06 -6.67 -1.27
CA TYR A 41 -5.80 -7.27 -0.93
C TYR A 41 -5.05 -6.35 0.03
N ILE A 42 -4.64 -6.90 1.16
CA ILE A 42 -3.92 -6.18 2.21
C ILE A 42 -2.49 -6.70 2.22
N GLY A 43 -1.53 -5.79 2.36
CA GLY A 43 -0.11 -6.15 2.43
C GLY A 43 0.72 -5.15 3.22
N GLU A 44 1.86 -5.58 3.73
CA GLU A 44 2.92 -4.69 4.25
C GLU A 44 4.12 -4.61 3.31
N THR A 45 4.86 -3.50 3.35
CA THR A 45 6.17 -3.42 2.70
C THR A 45 7.03 -2.29 3.26
N VAL A 46 8.34 -2.39 3.04
CA VAL A 46 9.27 -1.27 3.19
C VAL A 46 9.46 -0.51 1.86
N TYR A 47 9.18 -1.13 0.71
CA TYR A 47 9.45 -0.55 -0.61
C TYR A 47 8.16 -0.37 -1.42
N PHE A 48 7.33 0.59 -1.02
CA PHE A 48 5.97 0.77 -1.53
C PHE A 48 5.91 0.83 -3.05
N LYS A 49 6.68 1.74 -3.67
CA LYS A 49 6.66 1.93 -5.13
C LYS A 49 7.07 0.67 -5.90
N LYS A 50 8.09 -0.05 -5.42
CA LYS A 50 8.54 -1.33 -6.03
C LYS A 50 7.46 -2.40 -5.90
N ARG A 51 6.82 -2.49 -4.74
CA ARG A 51 5.74 -3.45 -4.48
C ARG A 51 4.51 -3.18 -5.35
N MET A 52 4.10 -1.91 -5.48
CA MET A 52 2.97 -1.53 -6.34
C MET A 52 3.26 -1.81 -7.81
N LYS A 53 4.48 -1.51 -8.30
CA LYS A 53 4.89 -1.87 -9.68
C LYS A 53 4.79 -3.38 -9.93
N SER A 54 5.16 -4.21 -8.95
CA SER A 54 5.01 -5.66 -9.06
C SER A 54 3.54 -6.08 -9.14
N HIS A 55 2.66 -5.47 -8.33
CA HIS A 55 1.22 -5.76 -8.37
C HIS A 55 0.56 -5.32 -9.67
N VAL A 56 0.84 -4.11 -10.15
CA VAL A 56 0.23 -3.57 -11.39
C VAL A 56 0.62 -4.40 -12.62
N LYS A 57 1.81 -5.00 -12.63
CA LYS A 57 2.26 -5.90 -13.70
C LYS A 57 1.62 -7.30 -13.64
N ASN A 58 0.98 -7.66 -12.53
CA ASN A 58 0.36 -8.97 -12.36
C ASN A 58 -1.01 -9.00 -13.09
N LYS A 59 -1.12 -9.90 -14.08
CA LYS A 59 -2.32 -10.06 -14.92
C LYS A 59 -3.53 -10.61 -14.18
N ASP A 60 -3.35 -11.21 -13.00
CA ASP A 60 -4.44 -11.75 -12.18
C ASP A 60 -5.15 -10.66 -11.37
N ARG A 61 -4.58 -9.45 -11.33
CA ARG A 61 -5.05 -8.32 -10.51
C ARG A 61 -5.81 -7.26 -11.31
N LYS A 62 -6.51 -7.68 -12.37
CA LYS A 62 -7.18 -6.78 -13.33
C LYS A 62 -8.38 -6.02 -12.76
N ASN A 63 -9.02 -6.51 -11.70
CA ASN A 63 -10.21 -5.85 -11.16
C ASN A 63 -9.90 -4.86 -10.04
N LEU A 64 -8.63 -4.73 -9.64
CA LEU A 64 -8.20 -3.72 -8.68
C LEU A 64 -8.25 -2.33 -9.32
N GLN A 65 -8.85 -1.38 -8.60
CA GLN A 65 -9.13 -0.03 -9.09
C GLN A 65 -8.35 1.02 -8.32
N TYR A 66 -8.08 0.79 -7.03
CA TYR A 66 -7.39 1.72 -6.16
C TYR A 66 -6.26 1.05 -5.38
N MET A 67 -5.29 1.86 -5.00
CA MET A 67 -4.25 1.54 -4.04
C MET A 67 -4.24 2.60 -2.94
N HIS A 68 -4.15 2.14 -1.71
CA HIS A 68 -4.12 2.94 -0.51
C HIS A 68 -2.80 2.69 0.20
N LEU A 69 -2.08 3.75 0.53
CA LEU A 69 -0.92 3.74 1.41
C LEU A 69 -1.36 4.21 2.78
N ILE A 70 -1.20 3.36 3.79
CA ILE A 70 -1.41 3.69 5.19
C ILE A 70 -0.04 3.89 5.82
N LYS A 71 0.22 5.11 6.31
CA LYS A 71 1.52 5.50 6.86
C LYS A 71 1.37 6.21 8.20
N HIS A 72 2.36 5.99 9.06
CA HIS A 72 2.48 6.62 10.37
C HIS A 72 3.96 6.64 10.77
N GLU A 73 4.43 7.73 11.39
CA GLU A 73 5.84 7.93 11.76
C GLU A 73 6.40 6.96 12.82
N LYS A 74 5.50 6.31 13.58
CA LYS A 74 5.84 5.25 14.55
C LYS A 74 5.83 3.84 13.98
N PHE A 75 5.56 3.68 12.68
CA PHE A 75 5.62 2.34 12.09
C PHE A 75 7.04 1.80 12.10
N ASN A 76 7.13 0.55 12.48
CA ASN A 76 8.29 -0.28 12.31
C ASN A 76 7.80 -1.61 11.74
N ARG A 77 8.72 -2.45 11.29
CA ARG A 77 8.35 -3.70 10.61
C ARG A 77 7.52 -4.64 11.48
N SER A 78 7.76 -4.67 12.79
CA SER A 78 6.94 -5.48 13.70
C SER A 78 5.52 -4.93 13.81
N ALA A 79 5.37 -3.60 13.93
CA ALA A 79 4.07 -2.95 13.98
C ALA A 79 3.26 -3.16 12.69
N THR A 80 3.88 -2.99 11.52
CA THR A 80 3.17 -3.15 10.23
C THR A 80 2.75 -4.60 9.98
N PHE A 81 3.60 -5.57 10.32
CA PHE A 81 3.25 -6.99 10.22
C PHE A 81 2.09 -7.39 11.14
N HIS A 82 2.11 -6.92 12.40
CA HIS A 82 1.03 -7.20 13.34
C HIS A 82 -0.29 -6.56 12.92
N LEU A 83 -0.24 -5.33 12.40
CA LEU A 83 -1.41 -4.62 11.88
C LEU A 83 -1.94 -5.26 10.59
N GLU A 84 -1.08 -5.68 9.66
CA GLU A 84 -1.47 -6.44 8.47
C GLU A 84 -2.24 -7.69 8.86
N THR A 85 -1.70 -8.49 9.79
CA THR A 85 -2.37 -9.70 10.29
C THR A 85 -3.75 -9.38 10.88
N LYS A 86 -3.83 -8.34 11.71
CA LYS A 86 -5.12 -7.90 12.29
C LYS A 86 -6.10 -7.48 11.22
N LEU A 87 -5.68 -6.66 10.27
CA LEU A 87 -6.53 -6.17 9.19
C LEU A 87 -7.04 -7.30 8.31
N ILE A 88 -6.20 -8.29 8.00
CA ILE A 88 -6.60 -9.49 7.26
C ILE A 88 -7.67 -10.26 8.05
N ASN A 89 -7.48 -10.47 9.36
CA ASN A 89 -8.42 -11.21 10.19
C ASN A 89 -9.74 -10.48 10.48
N TYR A 90 -9.84 -9.18 10.17
CA TYR A 90 -11.10 -8.44 10.27
C TYR A 90 -12.05 -8.72 9.10
N PHE A 91 -11.56 -9.33 8.01
CA PHE A 91 -12.34 -9.75 6.83
C PHE A 91 -12.50 -11.27 6.81
#